data_AF-S2RKV3-F1
#
_entry.id   AF-S2RKV3-F1
#
_cell.length_a   1.000
_cell.length_b   1.000
_cell.length_c   1.000
_cell.angle_alpha   90.00
_cell.angle_beta   90.00
_cell.angle_gamma   90.00
#
_symmetry.space_group_name_H-M   'P 1'
#
loop_
_entity.id
_entity.type
_entity.pdbx_description
1 polymer ?
#
loop_
_entity_poly.entity_id
_entity_poly.type
_entity_poly.pdbx_seq_one_letter_code
_entity_poly.pdbx_strand_id
1 'polypeptide(L)'
;MSNETKRDVFDELLEIAGNAMDQAMSAQYPSDENGCAPGSIGKAIRDILDPIEKRYDAASPCKLSVIPQAVGEYIKWGKTYGIPTYMMFSFKFVRSQGFSKLTDEVEDWIISNSDVFVMAWLLGVWRVEEIGEIVKVEEEHD
;
A
#
# COMPACT_ATOMS: atom_id res chain seq x y z
N MET A 1 8.58 -11.99 -3.27
CA MET A 1 8.36 -10.88 -2.32
C MET A 1 6.90 -10.95 -1.89
N SER A 2 6.63 -10.84 -0.59
CA SER A 2 5.26 -10.79 -0.06
C SER A 2 4.52 -9.59 -0.68
N ASN A 3 3.26 -9.76 -1.07
CA ASN A 3 2.38 -8.66 -1.55
C ASN A 3 1.70 -7.91 -0.38
N GLU A 4 2.08 -8.26 0.85
CA GLU A 4 1.60 -7.72 2.10
C GLU A 4 1.99 -6.25 2.26
N THR A 5 1.02 -5.46 2.72
CA THR A 5 1.21 -4.06 3.06
C THR A 5 1.39 -3.89 4.57
N LYS A 6 1.98 -2.76 4.98
CA LYS A 6 2.08 -2.39 6.40
C LYS A 6 0.71 -2.37 7.08
N ARG A 7 -0.35 -2.06 6.35
CA ARG A 7 -1.72 -2.14 6.86
C ARG A 7 -2.14 -3.58 7.10
N ASP A 8 -1.86 -4.49 6.17
CA ASP A 8 -2.18 -5.92 6.34
C ASP A 8 -1.47 -6.51 7.57
N VAL A 9 -0.18 -6.20 7.76
CA VAL A 9 0.58 -6.62 8.96
C VAL A 9 -0.03 -6.04 10.24
N PHE A 10 -0.48 -4.78 10.19
CA PHE A 10 -1.09 -4.11 11.34
C PHE A 10 -2.47 -4.69 11.68
N ASP A 11 -3.28 -5.00 10.66
CA ASP A 11 -4.60 -5.62 10.85
C ASP A 11 -4.47 -7.03 11.45
N GLU A 12 -3.47 -7.82 11.02
CA GLU A 12 -3.15 -9.11 11.66
C GLU A 12 -2.70 -8.95 13.11
N LEU A 13 -1.86 -7.96 13.41
CA LEU A 13 -1.45 -7.67 14.78
C LEU A 13 -2.66 -7.35 15.69
N LEU A 14 -3.62 -6.56 15.18
CA LEU A 14 -4.85 -6.25 15.91
C LEU A 14 -5.67 -7.50 16.19
N GLU A 15 -5.80 -8.41 15.22
CA GLU A 15 -6.53 -9.67 15.39
C GLU A 15 -5.86 -10.56 16.45
N ILE A 16 -4.54 -10.72 16.38
CA ILE A 16 -3.78 -11.53 17.35
C ILE A 16 -3.90 -10.93 18.76
N ALA A 17 -3.75 -9.61 18.88
CA ALA A 17 -3.88 -8.93 20.18
C ALA A 17 -5.28 -9.08 20.77
N GLY A 18 -6.33 -8.95 19.94
CA GLY A 18 -7.72 -9.17 20.34
C GLY A 18 -7.96 -10.59 20.85
N ASN A 19 -7.54 -11.60 20.08
CA ASN A 19 -7.65 -13.01 20.46
C ASN A 19 -6.92 -13.32 21.78
N ALA A 20 -5.73 -12.74 21.98
CA ALA A 20 -4.97 -12.89 23.23
C ALA A 20 -5.69 -12.26 24.43
N MET A 21 -6.32 -11.09 24.26
CA MET A 21 -7.13 -10.46 25.30
C MET A 21 -8.39 -11.29 25.62
N ASP A 22 -9.10 -11.80 24.62
CA ASP A 22 -10.29 -12.64 24.82
C ASP A 22 -9.96 -13.95 25.52
N GLN A 23 -8.83 -14.58 25.19
CA GLN A 23 -8.33 -15.76 25.91
C GLN A 23 -7.99 -15.43 27.37
N ALA A 24 -7.37 -14.28 27.63
CA ALA A 24 -7.05 -13.83 28.99
C ALA A 24 -8.30 -13.51 29.82
N MET A 25 -9.37 -13.02 29.19
CA MET A 25 -10.66 -12.73 29.86
C MET A 25 -11.53 -13.98 30.06
N SER A 26 -11.48 -14.95 29.13
CA SER A 26 -12.25 -16.19 29.19
C SER A 26 -11.60 -17.28 30.05
N ALA A 27 -10.28 -17.29 30.13
CA ALA A 27 -9.58 -18.01 31.19
C ALA A 27 -9.90 -17.30 32.50
N GLN A 28 -10.89 -17.81 33.25
CA GLN A 28 -11.10 -17.45 34.64
C GLN A 28 -9.75 -17.66 35.34
N TYR A 29 -9.00 -16.59 35.57
CA TYR A 29 -7.70 -16.69 36.22
C TYR A 29 -7.94 -17.42 37.55
N PRO A 30 -7.30 -18.58 37.80
CA PRO A 30 -7.20 -19.04 39.16
C PRO A 30 -6.42 -17.94 39.86
N SER A 31 -7.13 -17.16 40.67
CA SER A 31 -6.49 -16.29 41.65
C SER A 31 -5.70 -17.22 42.54
N ASP A 32 -4.43 -17.42 42.23
CA ASP A 32 -3.47 -17.82 43.22
C ASP A 32 -3.49 -16.76 44.32
N GLU A 33 -3.21 -17.20 45.54
CA GLU A 33 -3.18 -16.39 46.77
C GLU A 33 -2.24 -15.16 46.70
N ASN A 34 -1.50 -14.99 45.59
CA ASN A 34 -0.56 -13.92 45.35
C ASN A 34 -0.90 -13.00 44.15
N GLY A 35 -2.06 -13.16 43.52
CA GLY A 35 -2.61 -12.14 42.62
C GLY A 35 -1.71 -11.79 41.43
N CYS A 36 -1.85 -12.57 40.35
CA CYS A 36 -1.35 -12.27 39.01
C CYS A 36 0.17 -12.39 38.86
N ALA A 37 0.64 -13.35 38.06
CA ALA A 37 1.99 -13.31 37.50
C ALA A 37 1.95 -12.46 36.21
N PRO A 38 2.32 -11.16 36.23
CA PRO A 38 2.21 -10.27 35.07
C PRO A 38 3.30 -10.56 34.02
N GLY A 39 4.19 -11.52 34.30
CA GLY A 39 5.32 -11.88 33.44
C GLY A 39 4.99 -12.82 32.28
N SER A 40 3.91 -13.61 32.37
CA SER A 40 3.54 -14.57 31.31
C SER A 40 2.91 -13.87 30.10
N ILE A 41 2.03 -12.90 30.32
CA ILE A 41 1.40 -12.10 29.26
C ILE A 41 2.45 -11.25 28.54
N GLY A 42 3.33 -10.58 29.28
CA GLY A 42 4.39 -9.74 28.69
C GLY A 42 5.42 -10.54 27.88
N LYS A 43 5.63 -11.83 28.18
CA LYS A 43 6.44 -12.73 27.36
C LYS A 43 5.70 -13.17 26.10
N ALA A 44 4.44 -13.60 26.23
CA ALA A 44 3.61 -14.00 25.08
C ALA A 44 3.45 -12.86 24.05
N ILE A 45 3.25 -11.62 24.52
CA ILE A 45 3.17 -10.44 23.64
C ILE A 45 4.49 -10.19 22.90
N ARG A 46 5.64 -10.33 23.57
CA ARG A 46 6.96 -10.17 22.93
C ARG A 46 7.22 -11.25 21.87
N ASP A 47 6.91 -12.49 22.18
CA ASP A 47 7.10 -13.62 21.25
C ASP A 47 6.22 -13.45 19.98
N ILE A 48 5.10 -12.73 20.07
CA ILE A 48 4.23 -12.34 18.94
C ILE A 48 4.75 -11.12 18.18
N LEU A 49 5.27 -10.11 18.89
CA LEU A 49 5.72 -8.85 18.29
C LEU A 49 6.97 -9.01 17.42
N ASP A 50 7.97 -9.79 17.87
CA ASP A 50 9.24 -9.98 17.16
C ASP A 50 9.09 -10.41 15.68
N PRO A 51 8.25 -11.40 15.32
CA PRO A 51 8.02 -11.76 13.92
C PRO A 51 7.19 -10.72 13.15
N ILE A 52 6.25 -10.04 13.82
CA ILE A 52 5.39 -9.01 13.22
C ILE A 52 6.20 -7.77 12.86
N GLU A 53 7.11 -7.33 13.72
CA GLU A 53 7.98 -6.17 13.46
C GLU A 53 8.82 -6.37 12.19
N LYS A 54 9.43 -7.55 12.04
CA LYS A 54 10.20 -7.90 10.83
C LYS A 54 9.34 -7.92 9.57
N ARG A 55 8.10 -8.41 9.66
CA ARG A 55 7.15 -8.39 8.53
C ARG A 55 6.72 -6.97 8.21
N TYR A 56 6.46 -6.15 9.22
CA TYR A 56 6.08 -4.75 9.06
C TYR A 56 7.17 -3.93 8.37
N ASP A 57 8.44 -4.14 8.77
CA ASP A 57 9.59 -3.49 8.16
C ASP A 57 9.81 -3.92 6.70
N ALA A 58 9.53 -5.19 6.38
CA ALA A 58 9.63 -5.73 5.03
C ALA A 58 8.41 -5.43 4.14
N ALA A 59 7.28 -5.03 4.73
CA ALA A 59 6.02 -4.83 4.01
C ALA A 59 5.97 -3.50 3.26
N SER A 60 5.23 -3.48 2.15
CA SER A 60 5.04 -2.26 1.37
C SER A 60 4.25 -1.22 2.17
N PRO A 61 4.65 0.06 2.19
CA PRO A 61 3.92 1.10 2.92
C PRO A 61 2.48 1.29 2.42
N CYS A 62 2.21 0.99 1.15
CA CYS A 62 0.88 1.05 0.56
C CYS A 62 0.63 -0.15 -0.36
N LYS A 63 -0.66 -0.47 -0.57
CA LYS A 63 -1.08 -1.38 -1.64
C LYS A 63 -0.78 -0.70 -2.96
N LEU A 64 0.07 -1.34 -3.77
CA LEU A 64 0.39 -0.83 -5.09
C LEU A 64 -0.87 -0.79 -5.95
N SER A 65 -1.13 0.35 -6.57
CA SER A 65 -2.15 0.46 -7.62
C SER A 65 -1.82 -0.52 -8.74
N VAL A 66 -2.82 -1.24 -9.23
CA VAL A 66 -2.72 -2.06 -10.44
C VAL A 66 -3.29 -1.23 -11.58
N ILE A 67 -2.47 -0.92 -12.58
CA ILE A 67 -2.87 -0.06 -13.70
C ILE A 67 -2.44 -0.67 -15.04
N PRO A 68 -3.15 -0.40 -16.14
CA PRO A 68 -2.72 -0.78 -17.48
C PRO A 68 -1.36 -0.18 -17.82
N GLN A 69 -0.59 -0.89 -18.65
CA GLN A 69 0.73 -0.45 -19.09
C GLN A 69 0.67 0.94 -19.75
N ALA A 70 -0.33 1.19 -20.60
CA ALA A 70 -0.49 2.47 -21.30
C ALA A 70 -0.72 3.65 -20.33
N VAL A 71 -1.44 3.42 -19.22
CA VAL A 71 -1.62 4.41 -18.16
C VAL A 71 -0.30 4.63 -17.41
N GLY A 72 0.48 3.57 -17.16
CA GLY A 72 1.82 3.70 -16.60
C GLY A 72 2.77 4.52 -17.48
N GLU A 73 2.69 4.38 -18.80
CA GLU A 73 3.46 5.20 -19.75
C GLU A 73 3.03 6.67 -19.71
N TYR A 74 1.72 6.93 -19.54
CA TYR A 74 1.18 8.27 -19.34
C TYR A 74 1.74 8.94 -18.07
N ILE A 75 1.78 8.20 -16.95
CA ILE A 75 2.38 8.68 -15.70
C ILE A 75 3.87 9.00 -15.89
N LYS A 76 4.63 8.08 -16.50
CA LYS A 76 6.07 8.27 -16.79
C LYS A 76 6.32 9.53 -17.62
N TRP A 77 5.53 9.72 -18.67
CA TRP A 77 5.60 10.92 -19.50
C TRP A 77 5.35 12.18 -18.67
N GLY A 78 4.26 12.22 -17.91
CA GLY A 78 3.93 13.39 -17.08
C GLY A 78 5.02 13.74 -16.08
N LYS A 79 5.58 12.75 -15.36
CA LYS A 79 6.69 12.96 -14.42
C LYS A 79 7.97 13.44 -15.11
N THR A 80 8.30 12.89 -16.29
CA THR A 80 9.47 13.32 -17.09
C THR A 80 9.43 14.81 -17.42
N TYR A 81 8.24 15.37 -17.64
CA TYR A 81 8.06 16.79 -17.96
C TYR A 81 7.63 17.65 -16.78
N GLY A 82 7.63 17.10 -15.55
CA GLY A 82 7.22 17.83 -14.35
C GLY A 82 5.77 18.33 -14.39
N ILE A 83 4.89 17.63 -15.11
CA ILE A 83 3.48 18.03 -15.24
C ILE A 83 2.76 17.78 -13.92
N PRO A 84 2.12 18.78 -13.29
CA PRO A 84 1.39 18.57 -12.05
C PRO A 84 0.23 17.58 -12.22
N THR A 85 -0.10 16.81 -11.18
CA THR A 85 -1.15 15.78 -11.21
C THR A 85 -2.48 16.29 -11.76
N TYR A 86 -2.92 17.50 -11.39
CA TYR A 86 -4.19 18.07 -11.85
C TYR A 86 -4.18 18.36 -13.36
N MET A 87 -3.02 18.68 -13.94
CA MET A 87 -2.88 18.90 -15.39
C MET A 87 -2.93 17.58 -16.16
N MET A 88 -2.65 16.44 -15.52
CA MET A 88 -2.80 15.11 -16.11
C MET A 88 -4.26 14.74 -16.38
N PHE A 89 -5.23 15.44 -15.79
CA PHE A 89 -6.65 15.31 -16.13
C PHE A 89 -7.09 16.26 -17.26
N SER A 90 -6.21 17.18 -17.67
CA SER A 90 -6.47 18.06 -18.81
C SER A 90 -6.06 17.38 -20.11
N PHE A 91 -6.84 16.39 -20.54
CA PHE A 91 -6.49 15.54 -21.69
C PHE A 91 -6.29 16.33 -23.00
N LYS A 92 -6.99 17.44 -23.17
CA LYS A 92 -6.75 18.36 -24.31
C LYS A 92 -5.38 19.02 -24.25
N PHE A 93 -4.95 19.43 -23.05
CA PHE A 93 -3.60 19.96 -22.85
C PHE A 93 -2.55 18.88 -23.13
N VAL A 94 -2.73 17.67 -22.61
CA VAL A 94 -1.73 16.61 -22.82
C VAL A 94 -1.65 16.17 -24.29
N ARG A 95 -2.78 16.07 -24.99
CA ARG A 95 -2.78 15.85 -26.45
C ARG A 95 -2.07 16.98 -27.20
N SER A 96 -2.21 18.24 -26.77
CA SER A 96 -1.51 19.36 -27.41
C SER A 96 0.00 19.36 -27.16
N GLN A 97 0.48 18.72 -26.10
CA GLN A 97 1.90 18.47 -25.86
C GLN A 97 2.47 17.31 -26.70
N GLY A 98 1.65 16.65 -27.52
CA GLY A 98 2.10 15.63 -28.47
C GLY A 98 2.24 14.22 -27.89
N PHE A 99 1.68 13.93 -26.71
CA PHE A 99 1.66 12.57 -26.19
C PHE A 99 0.67 11.68 -26.97
N SER A 100 1.17 11.00 -28.00
CA SER A 100 0.37 10.23 -28.95
C SER A 100 -0.25 8.94 -28.40
N LYS A 101 0.16 8.51 -27.19
CA LYS A 101 -0.32 7.27 -26.56
C LYS A 101 -1.52 7.48 -25.63
N LEU A 102 -1.99 8.72 -25.46
CA LEU A 102 -3.27 9.00 -24.80
C LEU A 102 -4.41 8.72 -25.78
N THR A 103 -4.79 7.45 -25.87
CA THR A 103 -5.96 6.99 -26.60
C THR A 103 -7.23 7.27 -25.79
N ASP A 104 -8.39 7.18 -26.44
CA ASP A 104 -9.68 7.36 -25.75
C ASP A 104 -9.91 6.28 -24.68
N GLU A 105 -9.41 5.05 -24.90
CA GLU A 105 -9.44 3.97 -23.89
C GLU A 105 -8.62 4.32 -22.63
N VAL A 106 -7.44 4.93 -22.81
CA VAL A 106 -6.60 5.37 -21.68
C VAL A 106 -7.29 6.50 -20.92
N GLU A 107 -7.89 7.45 -21.63
CA GLU A 107 -8.68 8.53 -21.03
C GLU A 107 -9.88 7.98 -20.24
N ASP A 108 -10.70 7.12 -20.84
CA ASP A 108 -11.87 6.50 -20.21
C ASP A 108 -11.49 5.69 -18.96
N TRP A 109 -10.36 4.98 -19.02
CA TRP A 109 -9.83 4.26 -17.87
C TRP A 109 -9.44 5.22 -16.75
N ILE A 110 -8.71 6.30 -17.06
CA ILE A 110 -8.28 7.29 -16.04
C ILE A 110 -9.48 7.99 -15.41
N ILE A 111 -10.51 8.33 -16.19
CA ILE A 111 -11.74 8.92 -15.67
C ILE A 111 -12.46 7.95 -14.74
N SER A 112 -12.57 6.68 -15.14
CA SER A 112 -13.27 5.65 -14.37
C SER A 112 -12.49 5.18 -13.13
N ASN A 113 -11.17 5.35 -13.12
CA ASN A 113 -10.26 4.87 -12.08
C ASN A 113 -9.38 6.00 -11.51
N SER A 114 -9.94 7.19 -11.39
CA SER A 114 -9.19 8.42 -11.04
C SER A 114 -8.43 8.31 -9.72
N ASP A 115 -9.01 7.70 -8.69
CA ASP A 115 -8.34 7.48 -7.41
C ASP A 115 -7.14 6.54 -7.55
N VAL A 116 -7.28 5.44 -8.30
CA VAL A 116 -6.20 4.48 -8.56
C VAL A 116 -5.06 5.14 -9.33
N PHE A 117 -5.41 5.94 -10.34
CA PHE A 117 -4.47 6.74 -11.12
C PHE A 117 -3.70 7.74 -10.24
N VAL A 118 -4.41 8.53 -9.42
CA VAL A 118 -3.78 9.53 -8.53
C VAL A 118 -2.86 8.84 -7.52
N MET A 119 -3.25 7.69 -6.98
CA MET A 119 -2.40 6.92 -6.07
C MET A 119 -1.13 6.41 -6.77
N ALA A 120 -1.24 5.87 -7.98
CA ALA A 120 -0.09 5.43 -8.76
C ALA A 120 0.86 6.59 -9.08
N TRP A 121 0.29 7.76 -9.44
CA TRP A 121 1.04 8.97 -9.70
C TRP A 121 1.78 9.48 -8.44
N LEU A 122 1.05 9.61 -7.32
CA LEU A 122 1.55 10.16 -6.06
C LEU A 122 2.65 9.29 -5.48
N LEU A 123 2.44 7.97 -5.45
CA LEU A 123 3.43 7.04 -4.92
C LEU A 123 4.62 6.84 -5.88
N GLY A 124 4.45 7.14 -7.16
CA GLY A 124 5.46 6.86 -8.19
C GLY A 124 5.76 5.37 -8.34
N VAL A 125 4.92 4.49 -7.80
CA VAL A 125 5.09 3.04 -7.86
C VAL A 125 3.74 2.35 -8.08
N TRP A 126 3.73 1.38 -8.98
CA TRP A 126 2.53 0.64 -9.34
C TRP A 126 2.87 -0.75 -9.90
N ARG A 127 1.85 -1.59 -10.04
CA ARG A 127 1.92 -2.88 -10.73
C ARG A 127 1.25 -2.77 -12.10
N VAL A 128 1.89 -3.29 -13.13
CA VAL A 128 1.32 -3.38 -14.48
C VAL A 128 0.29 -4.52 -14.51
N GLU A 129 -0.92 -4.21 -14.96
CA GLU A 129 -2.05 -5.16 -14.99
C GLU A 129 -1.76 -6.38 -15.86
N GLU A 130 -1.17 -6.16 -17.04
CA GLU A 130 -1.01 -7.16 -18.08
C GLU A 130 0.06 -8.21 -17.75
N ILE A 131 1.12 -7.83 -17.03
CA ILE A 131 2.30 -8.66 -16.80
C ILE A 131 2.67 -8.82 -15.32
N GLY A 132 2.02 -8.08 -14.42
CA GLY A 132 2.29 -8.12 -12.98
C GLY A 132 3.62 -7.48 -12.55
N GLU A 133 4.34 -6.83 -13.47
CA GLU A 133 5.61 -6.15 -13.19
C GLU A 133 5.40 -4.94 -12.27
N ILE A 134 6.30 -4.74 -11.32
CA ILE A 134 6.30 -3.55 -10.45
C ILE A 134 7.19 -2.49 -11.08
N VAL A 135 6.60 -1.33 -11.36
CA VAL A 135 7.29 -0.17 -11.91
C VAL A 135 7.45 0.87 -10.82
N LYS A 136 8.67 1.42 -10.68
CA LYS A 136 8.98 2.54 -9.80
C LYS A 136 9.59 3.68 -10.63
N VAL A 137 9.08 4.89 -10.46
CA VAL A 137 9.59 6.12 -11.06
C VAL A 137 10.10 6.98 -9.91
N GLU A 138 11.42 7.10 -9.80
CA GLU A 138 12.03 7.98 -8.80
C GLU A 138 11.91 9.44 -9.28
N GLU A 139 11.57 10.34 -8.36
CA GLU A 139 11.66 11.78 -8.63
C GLU A 139 13.13 12.17 -8.50
N GLU A 140 13.78 12.51 -9.62
CA GLU A 140 15.01 13.33 -9.57
C GLU A 140 14.60 14.71 -9.07
N HIS A 141 14.75 14.94 -7.77
CA HIS A 141 14.70 16.29 -7.20
C HIS A 141 16.06 16.94 -7.42
N ASP A 142 16.14 17.88 -8.37
CA ASP A 142 17.21 18.88 -8.49
C ASP A 142 16.99 20.07 -7.53
#